data_AF-A0A836S3G9-F1
#
_entry.id   AF-A0A836S3G9-F1
#
_cell.length_a   1.000
_cell.length_b   1.000
_cell.length_c   1.000
_cell.angle_alpha   90.00
_cell.angle_beta   90.00
_cell.angle_gamma   90.00
#
_symmetry.space_group_name_H-M   'P 1'
#
loop_
_entity.id
_entity.type
_entity.pdbx_description
1 polymer ?
#
loop_
_entity_poly.entity_id
_entity_poly.type
_entity_poly.pdbx_seq_one_letter_code
_entity_poly.pdbx_strand_id
1 'polypeptide(L)'
;MRKYGVVIMALLTGFSASAANADGLKINPGLWETKTITTNNMMGTSSTKSVQECIRSNEFDPVEDIQNDVCTTEKSMSGNTMNYEIICNLHGRAIEGNGVVTVEGDTMTDNRLILNGVPGGVSIKSESRRIGEC
;
A
#
# COMPACT_ATOMS: atom_id res chain seq x y z
N MET A 1 -2.54 29.04 -65.83
CA MET A 1 -2.44 29.52 -64.43
C MET A 1 -3.73 29.14 -63.71
N ARG A 2 -3.71 28.15 -62.81
CA ARG A 2 -4.88 27.79 -61.99
C ARG A 2 -4.39 27.60 -60.55
N LYS A 3 -4.75 28.57 -59.71
CA LYS A 3 -4.48 28.60 -58.28
C LYS A 3 -5.42 27.60 -57.60
N TYR A 4 -4.90 26.58 -56.94
CA TYR A 4 -5.68 25.76 -56.01
C TYR A 4 -5.18 26.07 -54.60
N GLY A 5 -6.10 26.62 -53.80
CA GLY A 5 -5.88 26.98 -52.41
C GLY A 5 -5.91 25.76 -51.50
N VAL A 6 -5.01 25.84 -50.50
CA VAL A 6 -5.08 25.35 -49.11
C VAL A 6 -6.26 24.45 -48.72
N VAL A 7 -5.98 23.26 -48.18
CA VAL A 7 -6.64 22.74 -46.95
C VAL A 7 -5.63 21.92 -46.13
N ILE A 8 -5.66 22.19 -44.83
CA ILE A 8 -4.84 21.73 -43.70
C ILE A 8 -5.21 20.29 -43.31
N MET A 9 -4.24 19.45 -42.91
CA MET A 9 -4.52 18.35 -41.99
C MET A 9 -3.32 18.11 -41.06
N ALA A 10 -3.35 18.78 -39.91
CA ALA A 10 -2.43 18.54 -38.80
C ALA A 10 -2.82 17.22 -38.12
N LEU A 11 -2.01 16.19 -38.32
CA LEU A 11 -2.08 14.92 -37.57
C LEU A 11 -1.37 15.10 -36.22
N LEU A 12 -2.08 15.70 -35.25
CA LEU A 12 -1.71 15.60 -33.84
C LEU A 12 -2.14 14.21 -33.34
N THR A 13 -1.25 13.23 -33.45
CA THR A 13 -1.40 11.94 -32.76
C THR A 13 -1.24 12.20 -31.27
N GLY A 14 -2.38 12.31 -30.58
CA GLY A 14 -2.44 12.31 -29.12
C GLY A 14 -1.84 11.01 -28.59
N PHE A 15 -0.67 11.11 -27.98
CA PHE A 15 -0.12 10.08 -27.13
C PHE A 15 -1.00 10.05 -25.87
N SER A 16 -2.08 9.27 -25.91
CA SER A 16 -2.82 8.92 -24.70
C SER A 16 -1.88 8.09 -23.84
N ALA A 17 -1.19 8.76 -22.92
CA ALA A 17 -0.54 8.09 -21.80
C ALA A 17 -1.66 7.42 -21.00
N SER A 18 -1.92 6.15 -21.30
CA SER A 18 -2.66 5.27 -20.43
C SER A 18 -1.91 5.28 -19.11
N ALA A 19 -2.42 6.03 -18.13
CA ALA A 19 -2.01 5.87 -16.75
C ALA A 19 -2.33 4.42 -16.40
N ALA A 20 -1.31 3.56 -16.44
CA ALA A 20 -1.38 2.24 -15.86
C ALA A 20 -1.71 2.48 -14.39
N ASN A 21 -2.96 2.21 -14.00
CA ASN A 21 -3.34 2.12 -12.60
C ASN A 21 -2.58 0.91 -12.05
N ALA A 22 -1.38 1.14 -11.51
CA ALA A 22 -0.75 0.17 -10.67
C ALA A 22 -1.56 0.14 -9.37
N ASP A 23 -2.18 -1.00 -9.08
CA ASP A 23 -3.04 -1.18 -7.90
C ASP A 23 -2.22 -1.27 -6.59
N GLY A 24 -0.88 -1.27 -6.67
CA GLY A 24 0.03 -1.36 -5.52
C GLY A 24 1.11 -0.27 -5.47
N LEU A 25 1.80 -0.21 -4.34
CA LEU A 25 2.93 0.67 -4.10
C LEU A 25 4.18 0.16 -4.82
N LYS A 26 4.88 1.03 -5.55
CA LYS A 26 6.12 0.67 -6.24
C LYS A 26 7.26 0.53 -5.24
N ILE A 27 7.91 -0.63 -5.24
CA ILE A 27 9.05 -0.95 -4.37
C ILE A 27 10.19 -1.55 -5.20
N ASN A 28 11.41 -1.46 -4.66
CA ASN A 28 12.58 -2.13 -5.24
C ASN A 28 12.68 -3.57 -4.72
N PRO A 29 12.74 -4.58 -5.59
CA PRO A 29 13.02 -5.96 -5.18
C PRO A 29 14.36 -6.06 -4.44
N GLY A 30 14.46 -6.98 -3.47
CA GLY A 30 15.68 -7.22 -2.71
C GLY A 30 15.41 -7.81 -1.32
N LEU A 31 16.45 -7.84 -0.50
CA LEU A 31 16.35 -8.18 0.91
C LEU A 31 15.90 -6.96 1.70
N TRP A 32 14.77 -7.07 2.39
CA TRP A 32 14.20 -6.02 3.23
C TRP A 32 14.28 -6.41 4.70
N GLU A 33 14.57 -5.44 5.55
CA GLU A 33 14.46 -5.54 7.00
C GLU A 33 13.30 -4.69 7.48
N THR A 34 12.36 -5.29 8.19
CA THR A 34 11.18 -4.63 8.75
C THR A 34 11.21 -4.71 10.27
N LYS A 35 11.14 -3.55 10.92
CA LYS A 35 10.96 -3.42 12.36
C LYS A 35 9.53 -3.00 12.65
N THR A 36 8.80 -3.85 13.37
CA THR A 36 7.40 -3.62 13.74
C THR A 36 7.28 -3.42 15.24
N ILE A 37 6.60 -2.35 15.64
CA ILE A 37 6.21 -2.05 17.02
C ILE A 37 4.71 -2.22 17.12
N THR A 38 4.27 -3.14 17.98
CA THR A 38 2.85 -3.36 18.27
C THR A 38 2.55 -2.90 19.68
N THR A 39 1.58 -1.99 19.82
CA THR A 39 1.19 -1.39 21.10
C THR A 39 -0.26 -1.74 21.40
N ASN A 40 -0.51 -2.35 22.56
CA ASN A 40 -1.86 -2.47 23.11
C ASN A 40 -2.22 -1.14 23.79
N ASN A 41 -3.19 -0.42 23.25
CA ASN A 41 -3.45 0.96 23.69
C ASN A 41 -4.16 1.01 25.06
N MET A 42 -4.78 -0.10 25.50
CA MET A 42 -5.41 -0.19 26.83
C MET A 42 -4.37 -0.35 27.95
N MET A 43 -3.40 -1.25 27.75
CA MET A 43 -2.39 -1.57 28.77
C MET A 43 -1.14 -0.70 28.66
N GLY A 44 -0.96 0.03 27.55
CA GLY A 44 0.25 0.81 27.27
C GLY A 44 1.50 -0.05 27.05
N THR A 45 1.33 -1.37 26.89
CA THR A 45 2.44 -2.30 26.65
C THR A 45 2.73 -2.39 25.16
N SER A 46 4.01 -2.33 24.81
CA SER A 46 4.49 -2.50 23.44
C SER A 46 5.43 -3.69 23.30
N SER A 47 5.44 -4.28 22.11
CA SER A 47 6.41 -5.31 21.71
C SER A 47 7.04 -4.89 20.39
N THR A 48 8.31 -5.25 20.21
CA THR A 48 9.06 -4.97 18.97
C THR A 48 9.53 -6.28 18.36
N LYS A 49 9.35 -6.42 17.05
CA LYS A 49 9.87 -7.54 16.27
C LYS A 49 10.61 -6.99 15.05
N SER A 50 11.73 -7.62 14.71
CA SER A 50 12.39 -7.40 13.43
C SER A 50 12.36 -8.67 12.60
N VAL A 51 12.08 -8.53 11.32
CA VAL A 51 12.08 -9.63 10.35
C VAL A 51 12.86 -9.20 9.12
N GLN A 52 13.54 -10.15 8.48
CA GLN A 52 14.13 -9.94 7.17
C GLN A 52 13.45 -10.87 6.17
N GLU A 53 13.11 -10.32 5.01
CA GLU A 53 12.41 -11.04 3.96
C GLU A 53 12.96 -10.65 2.59
N CYS A 54 13.11 -11.65 1.72
CA CYS A 54 13.42 -11.41 0.32
C CYS A 54 12.15 -11.11 -0.45
N ILE A 55 11.98 -9.87 -0.89
CA ILE A 55 10.86 -9.42 -1.71
C ILE A 55 11.30 -9.44 -3.17
N ARG A 56 10.66 -10.29 -3.98
CA ARG A 56 10.95 -10.41 -5.42
C ARG A 56 10.01 -9.57 -6.29
N SER A 57 8.87 -9.15 -5.74
CA SER A 57 7.91 -8.28 -6.43
C SER A 57 8.43 -6.84 -6.47
N ASN A 58 8.07 -6.10 -7.52
CA ASN A 58 8.28 -4.65 -7.64
C ASN A 58 7.04 -3.84 -7.21
N GLU A 59 6.01 -4.53 -6.74
CA GLU A 59 4.77 -3.96 -6.23
C GLU A 59 4.46 -4.56 -4.86
N PHE A 60 4.00 -3.70 -3.95
CA PHE A 60 3.54 -4.06 -2.62
C PHE A 60 2.09 -3.62 -2.45
N ASP A 61 1.23 -4.56 -2.11
CA ASP A 61 -0.17 -4.29 -1.78
C ASP A 61 -0.55 -5.04 -0.48
N PRO A 62 -0.65 -4.34 0.66
CA PRO A 62 -1.01 -4.98 1.92
C PRO A 62 -2.46 -5.48 1.96
N VAL A 63 -3.29 -5.08 0.98
CA VAL A 63 -4.70 -5.46 0.91
C VAL A 63 -4.88 -6.80 0.21
N GLU A 64 -4.08 -7.09 -0.81
CA GLU A 64 -4.15 -8.33 -1.60
C GLU A 64 -4.02 -9.57 -0.70
N ASP A 65 -3.11 -9.52 0.28
CA ASP A 65 -2.88 -10.63 1.22
C ASP A 65 -3.98 -10.78 2.28
N ILE A 66 -4.78 -9.74 2.52
CA ILE A 66 -5.77 -9.70 3.61
C ILE A 66 -7.18 -10.01 3.10
N GLN A 67 -7.46 -9.63 1.86
CA GLN A 67 -8.78 -9.79 1.26
C GLN A 67 -9.15 -11.28 1.14
N ASN A 68 -10.30 -11.65 1.70
CA ASN A 68 -10.82 -13.01 1.68
C ASN A 68 -12.33 -13.01 1.99
N ASP A 69 -12.96 -14.20 2.07
CA ASP A 69 -14.40 -14.35 2.32
C ASP A 69 -14.90 -13.72 3.63
N VAL A 70 -14.00 -13.46 4.59
CA VAL A 70 -14.34 -12.88 5.89
C VAL A 70 -13.87 -11.44 6.06
N CYS A 71 -13.13 -10.88 5.11
CA CYS A 71 -12.55 -9.54 5.19
C CYS A 71 -12.88 -8.69 3.96
N THR A 72 -13.57 -7.58 4.17
CA THR A 72 -13.77 -6.52 3.17
C THR A 72 -12.68 -5.48 3.33
N THR A 73 -12.17 -4.98 2.21
CA THR A 73 -11.07 -4.02 2.19
C THR A 73 -11.36 -2.90 1.21
N GLU A 74 -11.08 -1.67 1.62
CA GLU A 74 -11.08 -0.50 0.73
C GLU A 74 -9.67 0.09 0.73
N LYS A 75 -9.24 0.61 -0.43
CA LYS A 75 -7.95 1.29 -0.55
C LYS A 75 -8.04 2.48 -1.49
N SER A 76 -7.18 3.46 -1.24
CA SER A 76 -6.97 4.61 -2.11
C SER A 76 -5.49 4.92 -2.24
N MET A 77 -5.08 5.27 -3.45
CA MET A 77 -3.70 5.59 -3.80
C MET A 77 -3.54 7.09 -4.00
N SER A 78 -2.47 7.66 -3.45
CA SER A 78 -2.03 9.02 -3.70
C SER A 78 -0.51 9.04 -3.84
N GLY A 79 -0.02 9.00 -5.07
CA GLY A 79 1.41 8.93 -5.36
C GLY A 79 2.06 7.69 -4.77
N ASN A 80 2.98 7.90 -3.82
CA ASN A 80 3.72 6.86 -3.11
C ASN A 80 3.08 6.45 -1.77
N THR A 81 1.83 6.86 -1.52
CA THR A 81 1.09 6.57 -0.29
C THR A 81 -0.20 5.82 -0.61
N MET A 82 -0.46 4.76 0.15
CA MET A 82 -1.70 3.99 0.14
C MET A 82 -2.41 4.18 1.48
N ASN A 83 -3.68 4.56 1.45
CA ASN A 83 -4.56 4.47 2.60
C ASN A 83 -5.48 3.28 2.41
N TYR A 84 -5.71 2.50 3.45
CA TYR A 84 -6.60 1.34 3.37
C TYR A 84 -7.39 1.14 4.65
N GLU A 85 -8.56 0.55 4.49
CA GLU A 85 -9.46 0.14 5.56
C GLU A 85 -9.78 -1.34 5.40
N ILE A 86 -9.90 -2.04 6.52
CA ILE A 86 -10.16 -3.47 6.59
C ILE A 86 -11.27 -3.70 7.62
N ILE A 87 -12.29 -4.42 7.21
CA ILE A 87 -13.39 -4.87 8.06
C ILE A 87 -13.48 -6.39 7.93
N CYS A 88 -13.08 -7.11 8.97
CA CYS A 88 -13.14 -8.56 9.04
C CYS A 88 -14.24 -9.05 9.98
N ASN A 89 -15.09 -9.97 9.55
CA ASN A 89 -16.12 -10.60 10.36
C ASN A 89 -15.66 -11.99 10.83
N LEU A 90 -15.11 -12.06 12.04
CA LEU A 90 -14.58 -13.30 12.63
C LEU A 90 -15.45 -13.76 13.79
N HIS A 91 -16.06 -14.95 13.66
CA HIS A 91 -16.91 -15.56 14.69
C HIS A 91 -18.04 -14.63 15.19
N GLY A 92 -18.66 -13.87 14.28
CA GLY A 92 -19.72 -12.92 14.62
C GLY A 92 -19.24 -11.62 15.28
N ARG A 93 -17.92 -11.36 15.30
CA ARG A 93 -17.34 -10.09 15.75
C ARG A 93 -16.66 -9.38 14.59
N ALA A 94 -17.01 -8.11 14.40
CA ALA A 94 -16.32 -7.24 13.47
C ALA A 94 -14.97 -6.81 14.08
N ILE A 95 -13.90 -7.00 13.31
CA ILE A 95 -12.58 -6.43 13.54
C ILE A 95 -12.39 -5.37 12.47
N GLU A 96 -12.15 -4.15 12.90
CA GLU A 96 -11.99 -3.01 12.00
C GLU A 96 -10.62 -2.40 12.25
N GLY A 97 -9.93 -2.12 11.16
CA GLY A 97 -8.69 -1.38 11.20
C GLY A 97 -8.45 -0.58 9.95
N ASN A 98 -7.67 0.48 10.10
CA ASN A 98 -7.24 1.33 9.01
C ASN A 98 -5.72 1.43 9.02
N GLY A 99 -5.13 1.74 7.88
CA GLY A 99 -3.69 1.88 7.76
C GLY A 99 -3.28 2.86 6.67
N VAL A 100 -2.04 3.32 6.81
CA VAL A 100 -1.37 4.18 5.84
C VAL A 100 0.02 3.63 5.60
N VAL A 101 0.30 3.27 4.35
CA VAL A 101 1.64 2.86 3.90
C VAL A 101 2.23 3.94 3.00
N THR A 102 3.46 4.34 3.25
CA THR A 102 4.22 5.26 2.40
C THR A 102 5.55 4.63 2.02
N VAL A 103 5.91 4.69 0.74
CA VAL A 103 7.18 4.17 0.20
C VAL A 103 8.05 5.30 -0.33
N GLU A 104 9.32 5.32 0.04
CA GLU A 104 10.31 6.30 -0.42
C GLU A 104 11.59 5.60 -0.87
N GLY A 105 11.59 5.10 -2.12
CA GLY A 105 12.72 4.36 -2.67
C GLY A 105 12.96 3.05 -1.92
N ASP A 106 14.02 3.03 -1.10
CA ASP A 106 14.46 1.86 -0.33
C ASP A 106 13.92 1.85 1.11
N THR A 107 12.96 2.72 1.44
CA THR A 107 12.28 2.75 2.74
C THR A 107 10.77 2.64 2.58
N MET A 108 10.12 2.05 3.57
CA MET A 108 8.66 1.96 3.65
C MET A 108 8.22 2.12 5.10
N THR A 109 7.16 2.89 5.32
CA THR A 109 6.51 3.02 6.61
C THR A 109 5.08 2.53 6.52
N ASP A 110 4.60 1.83 7.54
CA ASP A 110 3.21 1.37 7.65
C ASP A 110 2.71 1.66 9.06
N ASN A 111 1.66 2.48 9.15
CA ASN A 111 0.99 2.82 10.40
C ASN A 111 -0.43 2.29 10.35
N ARG A 112 -0.77 1.39 11.26
CA ARG A 112 -2.08 0.75 11.33
C ARG A 112 -2.69 0.92 12.70
N LEU A 113 -4.01 1.02 12.73
CA LEU A 113 -4.79 1.05 13.94
C LEU A 113 -5.92 0.03 13.83
N ILE A 114 -6.02 -0.85 14.82
CA ILE A 114 -7.13 -1.80 14.97
C ILE A 114 -7.95 -1.31 16.16
N LEU A 115 -9.16 -0.84 15.91
CA LEU A 115 -10.01 -0.20 16.93
C LEU A 115 -11.04 -1.18 17.50
N ASN A 116 -11.64 -2.00 16.64
CA ASN A 116 -12.70 -2.93 17.01
C ASN A 116 -12.18 -4.37 17.00
N GLY A 117 -12.75 -5.22 17.86
CA GLY A 117 -12.36 -6.63 18.00
C GLY A 117 -11.23 -6.92 19.00
N VAL A 118 -10.53 -5.89 19.49
CA VAL A 118 -9.53 -6.01 20.58
C VAL A 118 -9.83 -4.98 21.67
N PRO A 119 -9.95 -5.38 22.96
CA PRO A 119 -10.20 -4.44 24.06
C PRO A 119 -9.18 -3.29 24.09
N GLY A 120 -9.71 -2.07 23.92
CA GLY A 120 -8.96 -0.81 23.88
C GLY A 120 -8.05 -0.61 22.66
N GLY A 121 -8.11 -1.47 21.65
CA GLY A 121 -7.43 -1.30 20.37
C GLY A 121 -5.92 -1.56 20.39
N VAL A 122 -5.37 -1.72 19.18
CA VAL A 122 -3.95 -2.00 18.92
C VAL A 122 -3.43 -1.05 17.86
N SER A 123 -2.31 -0.39 18.15
CA SER A 123 -1.56 0.40 17.17
C SER A 123 -0.36 -0.40 16.69
N ILE A 124 -0.15 -0.45 15.38
CA ILE A 124 1.02 -1.11 14.77
C ILE A 124 1.77 -0.05 13.97
N LYS A 125 3.07 0.05 14.20
CA LYS A 125 3.97 0.89 13.40
C LYS A 125 5.09 0.02 12.87
N SER A 126 5.30 0.04 11.56
CA SER A 126 6.39 -0.69 10.92
C SER A 126 7.27 0.27 10.12
N GLU A 127 8.57 0.10 10.25
CA GLU A 127 9.59 0.76 9.43
C GLU A 127 10.36 -0.34 8.71
N SER A 128 10.38 -0.28 7.38
CA SER A 128 11.08 -1.23 6.53
C SER A 128 12.15 -0.54 5.71
N ARG A 129 13.27 -1.22 5.50
CA ARG A 129 14.38 -0.73 4.67
C ARG A 129 14.97 -1.86 3.84
N ARG A 130 15.24 -1.59 2.56
CA ARG A 130 16.01 -2.48 1.69
C ARG A 130 17.47 -2.48 2.13
N ILE A 131 18.01 -3.66 2.40
CA ILE A 131 19.38 -3.87 2.91
C ILE A 131 20.30 -4.56 1.90
N GLY A 132 19.78 -4.96 0.73
CA GLY A 132 20.60 -5.51 -0.35
C GLY A 132 19.80 -6.29 -1.39
N GLU A 133 20.50 -7.03 -2.23
CA GLU A 133 19.90 -8.07 -3.07
C GLU A 133 19.50 -9.29 -2.21
N CYS A 134 18.59 -10.10 -2.74
CA CYS A 134 18.47 -11.48 -2.31
C CYS A 134 19.61 -12.31 -2.94
#